data_AF-A0A1X1BAF4-F1
#
_entry.id   AF-A0A1X1BAF4-F1
#
_cell.length_a   1.000
_cell.length_b   1.000
_cell.length_c   1.000
_cell.angle_alpha   90.00
_cell.angle_beta   90.00
_cell.angle_gamma   90.00
#
_symmetry.space_group_name_H-M   'P 1'
#
loop_
_entity.id
_entity.type
_entity.pdbx_description
1 polymer ?
#
loop_
_entity_poly.entity_id
_entity_poly.type
_entity_poly.pdbx_seq_one_letter_code
_entity_poly.pdbx_strand_id
1 'polypeptide(L)'
;MMWLALAAIVIVVMSACTSADNGQAVPDQSNAAPKITADIPPTALVIDASDSMLTDDAPGLRIEAAKRAANTLVDALPADSELAILTYGTGTGNSPAEYGAGCLDVTEIVPLGALDVAGSHDAINELVPRGYTPIAESLRRAAAVLTTDTPAAIVLISDGEDICADPPCEVARQLKLDHPELEISTVGFKTQGQASADLKCIADATGGVFVTAANPAQLEARLLATQNSDASASALNGDTLQGITLGQTLADIRVQHNDFPAGGTRRGDQTIIIWADCEWIFGPDGSLQEINPGDTARTIDGLTLGDTVADAIDLYGEPVTDTTDGSGRSLVFAAQPDSDIGYRIGADGVGSAAIITSMVVCRCVPGSGGTGSTASAIERPFTRSGGTAPGWLKDTTRNSYGYFGCDAASVPGVVDDGIYWCSGPSGDGQGPCAPTVGSNYVLCVTDPFTKTLTLVAPTRPLPGAKPVAASPELPLGLVLADGTQCRYIKNRGVAPGGGRAGWSAPYNCGAPRDQLFVWAGQGADPIERTGSGWVVQVGGPDANVRQVSVTEAVYIGFAP
;
A
#
# COMPACT_ATOMS: atom_id res chain seq x y z
N MET A 1 68.11 -29.24 61.07
CA MET A 1 68.59 -28.45 59.93
C MET A 1 67.39 -27.98 59.15
N MET A 2 67.21 -26.66 59.17
CA MET A 2 66.49 -25.77 58.25
C MET A 2 66.16 -26.38 56.87
N TRP A 3 64.94 -26.18 56.36
CA TRP A 3 64.62 -25.34 55.17
C TRP A 3 63.11 -25.41 54.85
N LEU A 4 62.52 -24.24 54.56
CA LEU A 4 61.13 -23.98 54.13
C LEU A 4 60.90 -24.36 52.64
N ALA A 5 59.66 -24.68 52.26
CA ALA A 5 58.89 -24.00 51.20
C ALA A 5 57.46 -24.57 51.01
N LEU A 6 56.53 -23.66 50.68
CA LEU A 6 55.06 -23.77 50.52
C LEU A 6 54.59 -24.56 49.27
N ALA A 7 53.31 -25.04 49.27
CA ALA A 7 52.24 -24.53 48.37
C ALA A 7 50.87 -25.26 48.49
N ALA A 8 49.82 -24.43 48.61
CA ALA A 8 48.43 -24.51 48.12
C ALA A 8 47.55 -25.76 48.30
N ILE A 9 46.44 -25.58 49.04
CA ILE A 9 45.28 -26.48 49.12
C ILE A 9 44.14 -25.90 48.25
N VAL A 10 43.65 -26.69 47.31
CA VAL A 10 42.42 -26.44 46.54
C VAL A 10 41.28 -27.25 47.19
N ILE A 11 40.19 -26.59 47.57
CA ILE A 11 38.99 -27.24 48.11
C ILE A 11 37.90 -27.21 47.03
N VAL A 12 37.50 -28.40 46.58
CA VAL A 12 36.34 -28.62 45.70
C VAL A 12 35.11 -28.83 46.59
N VAL A 13 34.09 -27.99 46.41
CA VAL A 13 32.78 -28.17 47.08
C VAL A 13 31.80 -28.73 46.05
N MET A 14 31.39 -29.99 46.25
CA MET A 14 30.22 -30.56 45.58
C MET A 14 28.97 -30.21 46.43
N SER A 15 27.98 -29.57 45.83
CA SER A 15 26.65 -29.39 46.44
C SER A 15 25.63 -30.22 45.68
N ALA A 16 25.06 -31.20 46.38
CA ALA A 16 23.87 -31.94 45.99
C ALA A 16 22.62 -31.10 46.30
N CYS A 17 21.68 -31.02 45.36
CA CYS A 17 20.34 -30.50 45.62
C CYS A 17 19.34 -31.67 45.57
N THR A 18 18.70 -31.90 46.71
CA THR A 18 17.58 -32.81 46.92
C THR A 18 16.30 -32.25 46.31
N SER A 19 15.52 -33.10 45.65
CA SER A 19 14.20 -32.84 45.10
C SER A 19 13.18 -32.51 46.20
N ALA A 20 12.53 -31.36 46.11
CA ALA A 20 11.28 -31.06 46.79
C ALA A 20 10.15 -31.09 45.75
N ASP A 21 9.30 -32.10 45.89
CA ASP A 21 8.08 -32.32 45.11
C ASP A 21 7.02 -31.31 45.57
N ASN A 22 6.88 -30.22 44.83
CA ASN A 22 5.75 -29.29 44.95
C ASN A 22 4.91 -29.45 43.69
N GLY A 23 3.85 -30.24 43.79
CA GLY A 23 2.78 -30.30 42.80
C GLY A 23 2.12 -28.93 42.66
N GLN A 24 2.61 -28.12 41.72
CA GLN A 24 1.83 -27.06 41.11
C GLN A 24 1.14 -27.66 39.90
N ALA A 25 -0.19 -27.75 39.98
CA ALA A 25 -1.01 -28.00 38.81
C ALA A 25 -0.66 -26.95 37.75
N VAL A 26 -0.21 -27.43 36.58
CA VAL A 26 -0.12 -26.63 35.37
C VAL A 26 -1.54 -26.11 35.10
N PRO A 27 -1.78 -24.79 35.03
CA PRO A 27 -3.08 -24.31 34.64
C PRO A 27 -3.33 -24.75 33.20
N ASP A 28 -4.42 -25.48 33.03
CA ASP A 28 -5.00 -25.83 31.74
C ASP A 28 -5.29 -24.51 31.00
N GLN A 29 -4.42 -24.17 30.04
CA GLN A 29 -4.61 -23.06 29.09
C GLN A 29 -5.71 -23.49 28.12
N SER A 30 -6.94 -23.51 28.64
CA SER A 30 -8.16 -23.62 27.86
C SER A 30 -8.20 -22.45 26.88
N ASN A 31 -8.37 -22.80 25.61
CA ASN A 31 -8.59 -22.01 24.39
C ASN A 31 -9.61 -20.85 24.56
N ALA A 32 -9.28 -19.83 25.34
CA ALA A 32 -10.08 -18.61 25.51
C ALA A 32 -9.56 -17.55 24.52
N ALA A 33 -10.48 -16.92 23.78
CA ALA A 33 -10.15 -15.83 22.87
C ALA A 33 -9.36 -14.73 23.60
N PRO A 34 -8.38 -14.07 22.94
CA PRO A 34 -7.64 -12.97 23.52
C PRO A 34 -8.60 -11.87 23.99
N LYS A 35 -8.54 -11.47 25.26
CA LYS A 35 -9.30 -10.33 25.78
C LYS A 35 -8.45 -9.08 25.75
N ILE A 36 -9.01 -7.98 25.26
CA ILE A 36 -8.34 -6.67 25.30
C ILE A 36 -8.38 -6.15 26.75
N THR A 37 -7.24 -5.76 27.31
CA THR A 37 -7.11 -5.29 28.70
C THR A 37 -6.74 -3.81 28.83
N ALA A 38 -6.74 -3.08 27.72
CA ALA A 38 -6.45 -1.64 27.67
C ALA A 38 -7.71 -0.82 27.96
N ASP A 39 -7.53 0.45 28.33
CA ASP A 39 -8.62 1.43 28.41
C ASP A 39 -9.00 1.78 26.97
N ILE A 40 -10.08 1.17 26.46
CA ILE A 40 -10.50 1.32 25.07
C ILE A 40 -11.39 2.57 24.96
N PRO A 41 -11.02 3.56 24.13
CA PRO A 41 -11.88 4.72 23.94
C PRO A 41 -13.21 4.33 23.28
N PRO A 42 -14.27 5.14 23.42
CA PRO A 42 -15.50 4.95 22.67
C PRO A 42 -15.19 4.75 21.18
N THR A 43 -15.71 3.66 20.62
CA THR A 43 -15.32 3.18 19.29
C THR A 43 -16.51 3.13 18.36
N ALA A 44 -16.35 3.64 17.14
CA ALA A 44 -17.27 3.43 16.04
C ALA A 44 -16.67 2.44 15.03
N LEU A 45 -17.25 1.24 14.96
CA LEU A 45 -16.90 0.23 13.96
C LEU A 45 -17.69 0.48 12.68
N VAL A 46 -17.00 0.65 11.56
CA VAL A 46 -17.61 0.84 10.23
C VAL A 46 -17.33 -0.39 9.37
N ILE A 47 -18.39 -1.06 8.91
CA ILE A 47 -18.30 -2.29 8.12
C ILE A 47 -18.78 -2.02 6.69
N ASP A 48 -17.88 -2.20 5.73
CA ASP A 48 -18.18 -2.23 4.30
C ASP A 48 -19.15 -3.37 3.97
N ALA A 49 -20.31 -3.02 3.43
CA ALA A 49 -21.26 -3.93 2.84
C ALA A 49 -21.65 -3.43 1.43
N SER A 50 -20.70 -2.87 0.70
CA SER A 50 -20.90 -2.53 -0.72
C SER A 50 -20.95 -3.77 -1.61
N ASP A 51 -21.36 -3.61 -2.87
CA ASP A 51 -21.52 -4.72 -3.84
C ASP A 51 -20.23 -5.59 -4.00
N SER A 52 -19.04 -4.98 -3.90
CA SER A 52 -17.75 -5.69 -3.99
C SER A 52 -17.58 -6.77 -2.93
N MET A 53 -18.23 -6.62 -1.77
CA MET A 53 -18.18 -7.57 -0.66
C MET A 53 -18.91 -8.91 -0.98
N LEU A 54 -19.61 -8.99 -2.11
CA LEU A 54 -20.16 -10.24 -2.69
C LEU A 54 -19.12 -11.05 -3.48
N THR A 55 -17.88 -10.59 -3.58
CA THR A 55 -16.81 -11.35 -4.23
C THR A 55 -16.46 -12.60 -3.42
N ASP A 56 -16.37 -13.75 -4.10
CA ASP A 56 -16.03 -15.06 -3.52
C ASP A 56 -14.55 -15.40 -3.73
N ASP A 57 -13.67 -14.74 -2.97
CA ASP A 57 -12.22 -14.91 -3.03
C ASP A 57 -11.53 -14.95 -1.65
N ALA A 58 -12.33 -15.05 -0.58
CA ALA A 58 -11.94 -14.99 0.81
C ALA A 58 -12.37 -16.26 1.56
N PRO A 59 -11.86 -17.44 1.14
CA PRO A 59 -12.51 -18.72 1.38
C PRO A 59 -14.04 -18.63 1.62
N GLY A 60 -14.77 -18.20 0.58
CA GLY A 60 -16.14 -17.71 0.69
C GLY A 60 -16.25 -16.22 0.34
N LEU A 61 -17.47 -15.67 0.53
CA LEU A 61 -17.75 -14.26 0.31
C LEU A 61 -16.98 -13.36 1.27
N ARG A 62 -16.50 -12.22 0.76
CA ARG A 62 -15.76 -11.25 1.59
C ARG A 62 -16.58 -10.72 2.78
N ILE A 63 -17.86 -10.45 2.58
CA ILE A 63 -18.75 -10.01 3.67
C ILE A 63 -18.80 -11.02 4.84
N GLU A 64 -18.73 -12.32 4.56
CA GLU A 64 -18.79 -13.33 5.62
C GLU A 64 -17.51 -13.33 6.46
N ALA A 65 -16.36 -13.01 5.86
CA ALA A 65 -15.13 -12.78 6.61
C ALA A 65 -15.22 -11.51 7.47
N ALA A 66 -15.74 -10.41 6.91
CA ALA A 66 -15.91 -9.15 7.64
C ALA A 66 -16.87 -9.29 8.83
N LYS A 67 -18.00 -10.00 8.66
CA LYS A 67 -18.94 -10.32 9.75
C LYS A 67 -18.27 -11.13 10.86
N ARG A 68 -17.51 -12.17 10.51
CA ARG A 68 -16.77 -12.96 11.51
C ARG A 68 -15.76 -12.12 12.27
N ALA A 69 -14.98 -11.30 11.57
CA ALA A 69 -14.03 -10.39 12.20
C ALA A 69 -14.72 -9.41 13.15
N ALA A 70 -15.79 -8.75 12.70
CA ALA A 70 -16.56 -7.83 13.54
C ALA A 70 -17.13 -8.52 14.79
N ASN A 71 -17.67 -9.74 14.66
CA ASN A 71 -18.15 -10.52 15.80
C ASN A 71 -17.01 -10.90 16.76
N THR A 72 -15.85 -11.31 16.24
CA THR A 72 -14.66 -11.60 17.06
C THR A 72 -14.19 -10.36 17.82
N LEU A 73 -14.22 -9.18 17.20
CA LEU A 73 -13.93 -7.92 17.88
C LEU A 73 -14.92 -7.68 19.02
N VAL A 74 -16.22 -7.79 18.74
CA VAL A 74 -17.29 -7.62 19.76
C VAL A 74 -17.08 -8.56 20.95
N ASP A 75 -16.68 -9.82 20.70
CA ASP A 75 -16.43 -10.81 21.76
C ASP A 75 -15.17 -10.52 22.59
N ALA A 76 -14.18 -9.84 22.01
CA ALA A 76 -12.90 -9.53 22.64
C ALA A 76 -12.93 -8.23 23.47
N LEU A 77 -13.88 -7.34 23.21
CA LEU A 77 -14.04 -6.07 23.92
C LEU A 77 -14.44 -6.31 25.40
N PRO A 78 -13.90 -5.52 26.35
CA PRO A 78 -14.40 -5.43 27.71
C PRO A 78 -15.91 -5.14 27.78
N ALA A 79 -16.56 -5.66 28.81
CA ALA A 79 -18.01 -5.52 28.98
C ALA A 79 -18.47 -4.06 29.22
N ASP A 80 -17.55 -3.18 29.63
CA ASP A 80 -17.75 -1.76 29.87
C ASP A 80 -17.34 -0.88 28.67
N SER A 81 -16.93 -1.46 27.54
CA SER A 81 -16.64 -0.70 26.32
C SER A 81 -17.89 -0.03 25.75
N GLU A 82 -17.70 1.17 25.18
CA GLU A 82 -18.71 1.87 24.40
C GLU A 82 -18.49 1.64 22.90
N LEU A 83 -19.47 1.07 22.22
CA LEU A 83 -19.38 0.69 20.81
C LEU A 83 -20.59 1.20 20.02
N ALA A 84 -20.33 1.84 18.89
CA ALA A 84 -21.29 2.03 17.81
C ALA A 84 -20.89 1.14 16.62
N ILE A 85 -21.88 0.66 15.87
CA ILE A 85 -21.64 -0.08 14.62
C ILE A 85 -22.40 0.61 13.50
N LEU A 86 -21.67 1.00 12.46
CA LEU A 86 -22.18 1.57 11.24
C LEU A 86 -21.83 0.67 10.06
N THR A 87 -22.63 0.76 9.01
CA THR A 87 -22.39 0.10 7.74
C THR A 87 -22.72 1.05 6.59
N TYR A 88 -22.20 0.75 5.41
CA TYR A 88 -22.60 1.42 4.18
C TYR A 88 -22.84 0.42 3.04
N GLY A 89 -23.57 0.87 2.02
CA GLY A 89 -23.83 0.07 0.82
C GLY A 89 -24.93 -0.98 0.99
N THR A 90 -25.86 -0.80 1.93
CA THR A 90 -26.94 -1.77 2.19
C THR A 90 -28.32 -1.31 1.72
N GLY A 91 -28.53 0.00 1.61
CA GLY A 91 -29.82 0.65 1.36
C GLY A 91 -30.10 0.97 -0.11
N THR A 92 -29.07 1.04 -0.97
CA THR A 92 -29.23 1.30 -2.42
C THR A 92 -28.55 0.24 -3.28
N GLY A 93 -28.92 0.18 -4.57
CA GLY A 93 -28.13 -0.54 -5.57
C GLY A 93 -26.87 0.23 -6.00
N ASN A 94 -26.13 -0.35 -6.95
CA ASN A 94 -24.93 0.19 -7.57
C ASN A 94 -25.20 0.82 -8.96
N SER A 95 -26.45 1.17 -9.27
CA SER A 95 -26.81 1.75 -10.56
C SER A 95 -26.45 3.24 -10.63
N PRO A 96 -26.07 3.78 -11.82
CA PRO A 96 -25.76 5.21 -11.96
C PRO A 96 -26.90 6.15 -11.54
N ALA A 97 -28.16 5.68 -11.60
CA ALA A 97 -29.32 6.44 -11.15
C ALA A 97 -29.38 6.59 -9.62
N GLU A 98 -28.82 5.62 -8.90
CA GLU A 98 -28.78 5.59 -7.44
C GLU A 98 -27.51 6.23 -6.88
N TYR A 99 -26.50 6.52 -7.70
CA TYR A 99 -25.21 7.09 -7.29
C TYR A 99 -25.30 8.19 -6.23
N GLY A 100 -26.16 9.20 -6.44
CA GLY A 100 -26.29 10.31 -5.49
C GLY A 100 -26.85 9.91 -4.13
N ALA A 101 -27.71 8.88 -4.08
CA ALA A 101 -28.25 8.34 -2.83
C ALA A 101 -27.29 7.31 -2.22
N GLY A 102 -26.68 6.46 -3.04
CA GLY A 102 -25.71 5.44 -2.62
C GLY A 102 -24.45 6.06 -2.02
N CYS A 103 -24.02 7.21 -2.52
CA CYS A 103 -22.90 7.95 -1.93
C CYS A 103 -23.23 8.63 -0.59
N LEU A 104 -24.46 8.49 -0.10
CA LEU A 104 -24.92 8.92 1.23
C LEU A 104 -25.49 7.74 2.04
N ASP A 105 -25.38 6.51 1.54
CA ASP A 105 -25.98 5.30 2.11
C ASP A 105 -25.13 4.76 3.26
N VAL A 106 -25.23 5.41 4.42
CA VAL A 106 -24.60 5.01 5.67
C VAL A 106 -25.67 4.84 6.74
N THR A 107 -25.68 3.69 7.41
CA THR A 107 -26.65 3.35 8.45
C THR A 107 -25.92 2.99 9.74
N GLU A 108 -26.36 3.60 10.84
CA GLU A 108 -26.01 3.17 12.20
C GLU A 108 -26.92 2.00 12.58
N ILE A 109 -26.34 0.80 12.69
CA ILE A 109 -27.06 -0.45 13.00
C ILE A 109 -27.03 -0.77 14.49
N VAL A 110 -26.01 -0.28 15.20
CA VAL A 110 -25.94 -0.30 16.67
C VAL A 110 -25.56 1.10 17.13
N PRO A 111 -26.41 1.78 17.91
CA PRO A 111 -26.10 3.12 18.40
C PRO A 111 -24.99 3.11 19.45
N LEU A 112 -24.22 4.20 19.54
CA LEU A 112 -23.18 4.31 20.57
C LEU A 112 -23.76 4.11 21.97
N GLY A 113 -23.20 3.15 22.71
CA GLY A 113 -23.55 2.89 24.10
C GLY A 113 -22.78 1.71 24.65
N ALA A 114 -23.12 1.32 25.89
CA ALA A 114 -22.53 0.16 26.53
C ALA A 114 -22.71 -1.10 25.68
N LEU A 115 -21.64 -1.89 25.57
CA LEU A 115 -21.58 -3.07 24.72
C LEU A 115 -22.73 -4.06 24.97
N ASP A 116 -23.61 -4.19 23.97
CA ASP A 116 -24.59 -5.27 23.87
C ASP A 116 -24.06 -6.32 22.88
N VAL A 117 -23.34 -7.33 23.42
CA VAL A 117 -22.74 -8.39 22.60
C VAL A 117 -23.80 -9.08 21.72
N ALA A 118 -24.94 -9.46 22.29
CA ALA A 118 -25.96 -10.20 21.55
C ALA A 118 -26.60 -9.32 20.45
N GLY A 119 -26.98 -8.09 20.79
CA GLY A 119 -27.55 -7.15 19.83
C GLY A 119 -26.58 -6.79 18.70
N SER A 120 -25.29 -6.64 19.00
CA SER A 120 -24.26 -6.39 18.00
C SER A 120 -24.08 -7.56 17.04
N HIS A 121 -24.03 -8.81 17.54
CA HIS A 121 -23.96 -10.00 16.69
C HIS A 121 -25.16 -10.09 15.76
N ASP A 122 -26.37 -9.90 16.27
CA ASP A 122 -27.59 -9.94 15.46
C ASP A 122 -27.55 -8.89 14.33
N ALA A 123 -27.19 -7.64 14.66
CA ALA A 123 -27.08 -6.55 13.69
C ALA A 123 -26.01 -6.81 12.61
N ILE A 124 -24.83 -7.31 12.99
CA ILE A 124 -23.74 -7.64 12.05
C ILE A 124 -24.17 -8.76 11.10
N ASN A 125 -24.80 -9.81 11.62
CA ASN A 125 -25.15 -10.99 10.83
C ASN A 125 -26.24 -10.71 9.79
N GLU A 126 -27.09 -9.70 10.03
CA GLU A 126 -28.14 -9.24 9.11
C GLU A 126 -27.62 -8.41 7.92
N LEU A 127 -26.34 -8.03 7.88
CA LEU A 127 -25.78 -7.26 6.78
C LEU A 127 -25.92 -7.99 5.43
N VAL A 128 -26.46 -7.28 4.44
CA VAL A 128 -26.63 -7.75 3.06
C VAL A 128 -25.98 -6.76 2.10
N PRO A 129 -24.89 -7.12 1.40
CA PRO A 129 -24.20 -6.17 0.55
C PRO A 129 -24.94 -5.84 -0.74
N ARG A 130 -24.89 -4.59 -1.20
CA ARG A 130 -25.61 -4.15 -2.43
C ARG A 130 -25.01 -2.95 -3.18
N GLY A 131 -24.52 -1.95 -2.45
CA GLY A 131 -24.46 -0.57 -2.93
C GLY A 131 -23.06 -0.04 -3.21
N TYR A 132 -22.94 1.28 -3.18
CA TYR A 132 -21.70 2.03 -3.36
C TYR A 132 -20.83 2.02 -2.08
N THR A 133 -19.62 2.57 -2.18
CA THR A 133 -18.57 2.55 -1.13
C THR A 133 -18.29 3.97 -0.60
N PRO A 134 -19.23 4.65 0.10
CA PRO A 134 -19.07 6.03 0.55
C PRO A 134 -18.18 6.18 1.79
N ILE A 135 -16.88 5.89 1.65
CA ILE A 135 -15.93 5.89 2.77
C ILE A 135 -15.91 7.27 3.44
N ALA A 136 -15.78 8.34 2.67
CA ALA A 136 -15.79 9.71 3.20
C ALA A 136 -17.03 10.03 4.08
N GLU A 137 -18.25 9.74 3.60
CA GLU A 137 -19.48 9.97 4.39
C GLU A 137 -19.55 9.06 5.61
N SER A 138 -19.09 7.80 5.50
CA SER A 138 -19.08 6.86 6.61
C SER A 138 -18.20 7.35 7.78
N LEU A 139 -17.04 7.94 7.47
CA LEU A 139 -16.16 8.54 8.47
C LEU A 139 -16.81 9.75 9.14
N ARG A 140 -17.51 10.61 8.38
CA ARG A 140 -18.25 11.76 8.95
C ARG A 140 -19.34 11.29 9.91
N ARG A 141 -20.10 10.26 9.54
CA ARG A 141 -21.18 9.69 10.36
C ARG A 141 -20.62 9.02 11.62
N ALA A 142 -19.55 8.25 11.48
CA ALA A 142 -18.87 7.60 12.59
C ALA A 142 -18.30 8.63 13.58
N ALA A 143 -17.66 9.69 13.10
CA ALA A 143 -17.19 10.77 13.96
C ALA A 143 -18.35 11.52 14.65
N ALA A 144 -19.48 11.69 13.98
CA ALA A 144 -20.64 12.40 14.53
C ALA A 144 -21.37 11.63 15.64
N VAL A 145 -21.27 10.30 15.69
CA VAL A 145 -21.84 9.51 16.80
C VAL A 145 -20.94 9.50 18.04
N LEU A 146 -19.64 9.79 17.86
CA LEU A 146 -18.66 9.82 18.95
C LEU A 146 -18.72 11.15 19.70
N THR A 147 -18.40 11.10 21.00
CA THR A 147 -18.33 12.31 21.82
C THR A 147 -17.10 13.13 21.43
N THR A 148 -17.33 14.38 21.03
CA THR A 148 -16.26 15.35 20.75
C THR A 148 -15.62 15.80 22.06
N ASP A 149 -14.29 15.93 22.10
CA ASP A 149 -13.46 16.35 23.27
C ASP A 149 -12.94 15.25 24.22
N THR A 150 -13.10 13.97 23.86
CA THR A 150 -12.43 12.85 24.56
C THR A 150 -11.71 11.95 23.56
N PRO A 151 -10.76 11.09 23.96
CA PRO A 151 -10.25 10.04 23.09
C PRO A 151 -11.39 9.24 22.46
N ALA A 152 -11.31 9.01 21.16
CA ALA A 152 -12.30 8.22 20.42
C ALA A 152 -11.63 7.50 19.26
N ALA A 153 -12.18 6.37 18.86
CA ALA A 153 -11.66 5.56 17.77
C ALA A 153 -12.71 5.31 16.70
N ILE A 154 -12.29 5.33 15.44
CA ILE A 154 -13.05 4.76 14.32
C ILE A 154 -12.24 3.59 13.78
N VAL A 155 -12.89 2.46 13.57
CA VAL A 155 -12.27 1.29 12.92
C VAL A 155 -13.05 0.97 11.66
N LEU A 156 -12.41 1.08 10.51
CA LEU A 156 -13.02 0.84 9.21
C LEU A 156 -12.52 -0.48 8.62
N ILE A 157 -13.44 -1.38 8.29
CA ILE A 157 -13.17 -2.57 7.48
C ILE A 157 -13.67 -2.29 6.08
N SER A 158 -12.80 -2.35 5.07
CA SER A 158 -13.20 -2.14 3.66
C SER A 158 -12.38 -2.94 2.67
N ASP A 159 -13.01 -3.34 1.57
CA ASP A 159 -12.38 -4.08 0.48
C ASP A 159 -12.13 -3.28 -0.80
N GLY A 160 -12.48 -1.98 -0.78
CA GLY A 160 -12.71 -1.22 -2.00
C GLY A 160 -12.05 0.16 -2.06
N GLU A 161 -12.00 0.67 -3.29
CA GLU A 161 -11.71 2.06 -3.61
C GLU A 161 -12.96 2.90 -3.37
N ASP A 162 -12.80 4.12 -2.84
CA ASP A 162 -13.93 5.05 -2.70
C ASP A 162 -14.42 5.46 -4.09
N ILE A 163 -15.54 4.88 -4.52
CA ILE A 163 -16.17 5.16 -5.81
C ILE A 163 -17.14 6.35 -5.73
N CYS A 164 -17.11 7.13 -4.66
CA CYS A 164 -17.86 8.36 -4.47
C CYS A 164 -16.97 9.61 -4.67
N ALA A 165 -17.59 10.80 -4.63
CA ALA A 165 -16.93 12.02 -5.10
C ALA A 165 -15.94 12.65 -4.10
N ASP A 166 -16.07 12.34 -2.81
CA ASP A 166 -15.32 13.00 -1.74
C ASP A 166 -14.04 12.21 -1.40
N PRO A 167 -12.84 12.81 -1.47
CA PRO A 167 -11.60 12.11 -1.12
C PRO A 167 -11.55 11.75 0.37
N PRO A 168 -11.49 10.46 0.75
CA PRO A 168 -11.66 10.05 2.14
C PRO A 168 -10.48 10.46 3.03
N CYS A 169 -9.27 10.58 2.49
CA CYS A 169 -8.11 11.03 3.27
C CYS A 169 -8.23 12.52 3.69
N GLU A 170 -8.78 13.39 2.83
CA GLU A 170 -8.99 14.80 3.21
C GLU A 170 -10.07 14.93 4.28
N VAL A 171 -11.10 14.06 4.23
CA VAL A 171 -12.10 13.98 5.30
C VAL A 171 -11.47 13.54 6.61
N ALA A 172 -10.63 12.49 6.60
CA ALA A 172 -9.93 12.03 7.79
C ALA A 172 -9.04 13.12 8.42
N ARG A 173 -8.31 13.89 7.60
CA ARG A 173 -7.53 15.06 8.06
C ARG A 173 -8.41 16.12 8.71
N GLN A 174 -9.54 16.44 8.08
CA GLN A 174 -10.47 17.42 8.64
C GLN A 174 -11.06 16.93 9.97
N LEU A 175 -11.45 15.65 10.06
CA LEU A 175 -11.96 15.06 11.29
C LEU A 175 -10.91 15.09 12.42
N LYS A 176 -9.64 14.84 12.13
CA LYS A 176 -8.55 14.97 13.12
C LYS A 176 -8.36 16.41 13.59
N LEU A 177 -8.58 17.40 12.73
CA LEU A 177 -8.52 18.81 13.11
C LEU A 177 -9.71 19.19 14.01
N ASP A 178 -10.90 18.69 13.68
CA ASP A 178 -12.12 18.96 14.44
C ASP A 178 -12.17 18.20 15.77
N HIS A 179 -11.53 17.03 15.82
CA HIS A 179 -11.42 16.16 17.00
C HIS A 179 -9.97 15.68 17.17
N PRO A 180 -9.11 16.42 17.89
CA PRO A 180 -7.69 16.14 17.99
C PRO A 180 -7.32 14.77 18.58
N GLU A 181 -8.17 14.20 19.43
CA GLU A 181 -7.97 12.88 20.06
C GLU A 181 -8.65 11.73 19.29
N LEU A 182 -9.17 11.99 18.09
CA LEU A 182 -9.71 10.96 17.20
C LEU A 182 -8.58 10.17 16.53
N GLU A 183 -8.64 8.85 16.62
CA GLU A 183 -7.80 7.93 15.84
C GLU A 183 -8.69 7.12 14.88
N ILE A 184 -8.27 6.99 13.62
CA ILE A 184 -8.99 6.20 12.62
C ILE A 184 -8.08 5.07 12.16
N SER A 185 -8.39 3.84 12.53
CA SER A 185 -7.69 2.64 12.06
C SER A 185 -8.44 2.02 10.88
N THR A 186 -7.71 1.51 9.90
CA THR A 186 -8.27 0.95 8.67
C THR A 186 -7.75 -0.46 8.41
N VAL A 187 -8.67 -1.37 8.09
CA VAL A 187 -8.38 -2.76 7.75
C VAL A 187 -8.79 -2.98 6.29
N GLY A 188 -7.80 -2.98 5.40
CA GLY A 188 -7.97 -3.21 3.98
C GLY A 188 -8.08 -4.70 3.66
N PHE A 189 -9.28 -5.21 3.44
CA PHE A 189 -9.49 -6.62 3.15
C PHE A 189 -9.41 -6.89 1.65
N LYS A 190 -8.42 -7.67 1.20
CA LYS A 190 -8.17 -7.91 -0.23
C LYS A 190 -7.93 -6.63 -1.05
N THR A 191 -7.46 -5.56 -0.41
CA THR A 191 -7.18 -4.27 -1.07
C THR A 191 -5.76 -4.22 -1.63
N GLN A 192 -5.60 -3.57 -2.79
CA GLN A 192 -4.30 -3.25 -3.41
C GLN A 192 -4.37 -1.85 -4.06
N GLY A 193 -3.21 -1.34 -4.49
CA GLY A 193 -3.15 -0.10 -5.29
C GLY A 193 -3.73 1.12 -4.57
N GLN A 194 -4.57 1.88 -5.27
CA GLN A 194 -5.12 3.14 -4.78
C GLN A 194 -6.01 2.96 -3.54
N ALA A 195 -6.84 1.91 -3.48
CA ALA A 195 -7.66 1.60 -2.31
C ALA A 195 -6.82 1.46 -1.04
N SER A 196 -5.73 0.67 -1.09
CA SER A 196 -4.80 0.53 0.04
C SER A 196 -4.08 1.84 0.37
N ALA A 197 -3.75 2.66 -0.63
CA ALA A 197 -3.12 3.95 -0.40
C ALA A 197 -4.05 4.95 0.32
N ASP A 198 -5.34 4.96 -0.03
CA ASP A 198 -6.33 5.82 0.59
C ASP A 198 -6.62 5.39 2.03
N LEU A 199 -6.82 4.09 2.27
CA LEU A 199 -6.98 3.54 3.63
C LEU A 199 -5.76 3.81 4.51
N LYS A 200 -4.55 3.66 3.96
CA LYS A 200 -3.32 4.03 4.65
C LYS A 200 -3.27 5.53 4.98
N CYS A 201 -3.64 6.38 4.03
CA CYS A 201 -3.65 7.82 4.21
C CYS A 201 -4.60 8.26 5.34
N ILE A 202 -5.77 7.62 5.45
CA ILE A 202 -6.74 7.86 6.54
C ILE A 202 -6.10 7.55 7.91
N ALA A 203 -5.45 6.39 8.04
CA ALA A 203 -4.82 5.99 9.28
C ALA A 203 -3.63 6.90 9.65
N ASP A 204 -2.72 7.12 8.70
CA ASP A 204 -1.55 7.98 8.89
C ASP A 204 -1.96 9.43 9.25
N ALA A 205 -3.04 9.94 8.66
CA ALA A 205 -3.54 11.30 8.91
C ALA A 205 -4.12 11.51 10.31
N THR A 206 -4.55 10.43 10.97
CA THR A 206 -5.24 10.50 12.28
C THR A 206 -4.43 9.89 13.42
N GLY A 207 -3.32 9.21 13.12
CA GLY A 207 -2.50 8.48 14.09
C GLY A 207 -3.00 7.06 14.36
N GLY A 208 -3.97 6.57 13.57
CA GLY A 208 -4.46 5.19 13.67
C GLY A 208 -3.55 4.17 12.97
N VAL A 209 -4.02 2.93 12.92
CA VAL A 209 -3.27 1.80 12.35
C VAL A 209 -3.87 1.39 11.01
N PHE A 210 -3.02 1.29 9.98
CA PHE A 210 -3.38 0.63 8.72
C PHE A 210 -2.83 -0.78 8.66
N VAL A 211 -3.70 -1.72 8.31
CA VAL A 211 -3.40 -3.13 8.12
C VAL A 211 -4.16 -3.63 6.91
N THR A 212 -3.54 -4.50 6.10
CA THR A 212 -4.25 -5.24 5.05
C THR A 212 -4.66 -6.61 5.58
N ALA A 213 -5.57 -7.33 4.94
CA ALA A 213 -5.81 -8.74 5.29
C ALA A 213 -6.12 -9.53 4.02
N ALA A 214 -5.46 -10.68 3.86
CA ALA A 214 -5.60 -11.52 2.67
C ALA A 214 -6.62 -12.67 2.85
N ASN A 215 -6.90 -13.00 4.10
CA ASN A 215 -7.74 -14.11 4.52
C ASN A 215 -8.49 -13.78 5.82
N PRO A 216 -9.51 -14.57 6.19
CA PRO A 216 -10.32 -14.29 7.39
C PRO A 216 -9.55 -14.31 8.71
N ALA A 217 -8.57 -15.21 8.88
CA ALA A 217 -7.78 -15.30 10.11
C ALA A 217 -6.96 -14.03 10.34
N GLN A 218 -6.31 -13.50 9.30
CA GLN A 218 -5.64 -12.21 9.34
C GLN A 218 -6.62 -11.07 9.60
N LEU A 219 -7.81 -11.11 8.99
CA LEU A 219 -8.81 -10.05 9.17
C LEU A 219 -9.25 -9.97 10.64
N GLU A 220 -9.54 -11.11 11.25
CA GLU A 220 -9.88 -11.23 12.68
C GLU A 220 -8.75 -10.71 13.57
N ALA A 221 -7.52 -11.21 13.38
CA ALA A 221 -6.37 -10.83 14.19
C ALA A 221 -6.00 -9.34 14.06
N ARG A 222 -5.97 -8.82 12.82
CA ARG A 222 -5.57 -7.43 12.54
C ARG A 222 -6.64 -6.44 12.97
N LEU A 223 -7.92 -6.82 12.93
CA LEU A 223 -8.99 -6.01 13.49
C LEU A 223 -8.82 -5.85 15.01
N LEU A 224 -8.50 -6.91 15.74
CA LEU A 224 -8.20 -6.81 17.18
C LEU A 224 -6.99 -5.92 17.44
N ALA A 225 -5.96 -6.00 16.60
CA ALA A 225 -4.77 -5.15 16.73
C ALA A 225 -5.09 -3.65 16.59
N THR A 226 -6.12 -3.26 15.85
CA THR A 226 -6.52 -1.85 15.74
C THR A 226 -6.98 -1.22 17.06
N GLN A 227 -7.33 -2.02 18.07
CA GLN A 227 -7.82 -1.54 19.36
C GLN A 227 -6.73 -0.99 20.28
N ASN A 228 -5.45 -1.25 19.96
CA ASN A 228 -4.32 -0.77 20.73
C ASN A 228 -3.20 -0.32 19.78
N SER A 229 -3.27 0.94 19.37
CA SER A 229 -2.33 1.56 18.43
C SER A 229 -0.89 1.52 18.94
N ASP A 230 -0.67 1.76 20.23
CA ASP A 230 0.66 1.67 20.88
C ASP A 230 1.27 0.26 20.78
N ALA A 231 0.48 -0.76 21.12
CA ALA A 231 0.92 -2.14 20.98
C ALA A 231 1.17 -2.48 19.51
N SER A 232 0.31 -2.04 18.59
CA SER A 232 0.45 -2.31 17.16
C SER A 232 1.67 -1.64 16.54
N ALA A 233 2.05 -0.43 16.97
CA ALA A 233 3.26 0.27 16.51
C ALA A 233 4.55 -0.50 16.81
N SER A 234 4.53 -1.30 17.88
CA SER A 234 5.66 -2.14 18.33
C SER A 234 5.65 -3.55 17.73
N ALA A 235 4.67 -3.86 16.87
CA ALA A 235 4.55 -5.16 16.22
C ALA A 235 5.03 -5.10 14.76
N LEU A 236 5.53 -6.23 14.25
CA LEU A 236 5.80 -6.39 12.82
C LEU A 236 4.47 -6.35 12.05
N ASN A 237 4.31 -5.34 11.20
CA ASN A 237 3.13 -5.15 10.38
C ASN A 237 3.51 -5.20 8.90
N GLY A 238 3.48 -6.39 8.31
CA GLY A 238 3.85 -6.60 6.92
C GLY A 238 5.33 -6.29 6.70
N ASP A 239 5.63 -5.13 6.14
CA ASP A 239 6.97 -4.61 5.83
C ASP A 239 7.44 -3.50 6.78
N THR A 240 6.67 -3.20 7.82
CA THR A 240 6.93 -2.06 8.72
C THR A 240 7.08 -2.48 10.17
N LEU A 241 7.94 -1.75 10.89
CA LEU A 241 8.04 -1.75 12.36
C LEU A 241 8.33 -0.32 12.83
N GLN A 242 7.65 0.17 13.87
CA GLN A 242 7.86 1.51 14.43
C GLN A 242 7.83 2.65 13.37
N GLY A 243 6.99 2.50 12.34
CA GLY A 243 6.87 3.47 11.24
C GLY A 243 7.99 3.43 10.19
N ILE A 244 8.99 2.54 10.34
CA ILE A 244 10.06 2.33 9.38
C ILE A 244 9.71 1.14 8.48
N THR A 245 9.73 1.36 7.16
CA THR A 245 9.30 0.39 6.13
C THR A 245 10.49 -0.15 5.33
N LEU A 246 10.46 -1.43 4.99
CA LEU A 246 11.43 -2.02 4.06
C LEU A 246 11.51 -1.24 2.74
N GLY A 247 12.73 -1.04 2.24
CA GLY A 247 13.03 -0.25 1.05
C GLY A 247 13.29 1.23 1.29
N GLN A 248 12.90 1.78 2.45
CA GLN A 248 13.27 3.16 2.79
C GLN A 248 14.79 3.30 2.84
N THR A 249 15.29 4.47 2.40
CA THR A 249 16.70 4.76 2.50
C THR A 249 17.06 5.20 3.92
N LEU A 250 18.32 4.96 4.31
CA LEU A 250 18.84 5.45 5.58
C LEU A 250 18.71 6.98 5.75
N ALA A 251 18.69 7.74 4.65
CA ALA A 251 18.51 9.18 4.68
C ALA A 251 17.06 9.56 5.04
N ASP A 252 16.07 8.92 4.41
CA ASP A 252 14.65 9.20 4.64
C ASP A 252 14.24 8.84 6.07
N ILE A 253 14.71 7.70 6.57
CA ILE A 253 14.45 7.27 7.95
C ILE A 253 14.93 8.32 8.95
N ARG A 254 16.10 8.92 8.74
CA ARG A 254 16.65 9.94 9.65
C ARG A 254 15.94 11.30 9.58
N VAL A 255 15.22 11.56 8.49
CA VAL A 255 14.33 12.73 8.41
C VAL A 255 13.11 12.52 9.29
N GLN A 256 12.59 11.29 9.34
CA GLN A 256 11.40 10.93 10.12
C GLN A 256 11.73 10.65 11.59
N HIS A 257 12.90 10.06 11.86
CA HIS A 257 13.38 9.64 13.17
C HIS A 257 14.73 10.30 13.47
N ASN A 258 14.70 11.44 14.15
CA ASN A 258 15.88 12.25 14.42
C ASN A 258 16.88 11.61 15.41
N ASP A 259 16.43 10.61 16.15
CA ASP A 259 17.20 9.80 17.09
C ASP A 259 17.78 8.53 16.46
N PHE A 260 17.45 8.25 15.19
CA PHE A 260 17.98 7.10 14.48
C PHE A 260 19.50 7.21 14.28
N PRO A 261 20.31 6.19 14.64
CA PRO A 261 21.77 6.33 14.73
C PRO A 261 22.44 6.73 13.41
N ALA A 262 23.47 7.58 13.54
CA ALA A 262 24.28 8.06 12.41
C ALA A 262 25.24 6.99 11.83
N GLY A 263 25.58 5.96 12.61
CA GLY A 263 26.51 4.90 12.24
C GLY A 263 25.97 3.50 12.57
N GLY A 264 26.62 2.49 12.01
CA GLY A 264 26.27 1.09 12.19
C GLY A 264 27.48 0.19 11.96
N THR A 265 27.32 -1.10 12.24
CA THR A 265 28.34 -2.13 12.02
C THR A 265 28.25 -2.63 10.58
N ARG A 266 29.39 -2.83 9.92
CA ARG A 266 29.44 -3.45 8.59
C ARG A 266 29.55 -4.96 8.69
N ARG A 267 28.71 -5.69 7.96
CA ARG A 267 28.81 -7.14 7.77
C ARG A 267 28.79 -7.42 6.26
N GLY A 268 29.96 -7.67 5.68
CA GLY A 268 30.08 -7.74 4.22
C GLY A 268 29.77 -6.40 3.56
N ASP A 269 28.84 -6.41 2.60
CA ASP A 269 28.31 -5.22 1.93
C ASP A 269 27.14 -4.57 2.67
N GLN A 270 26.56 -5.25 3.66
CA GLN A 270 25.45 -4.75 4.46
C GLN A 270 25.89 -3.81 5.58
N THR A 271 24.99 -2.91 5.95
CA THR A 271 25.12 -2.03 7.13
C THR A 271 24.05 -2.41 8.15
N ILE A 272 24.45 -2.75 9.37
CA ILE A 272 23.56 -3.11 10.47
C ILE A 272 23.53 -1.95 11.46
N ILE A 273 22.34 -1.43 11.74
CA ILE A 273 22.12 -0.39 12.74
C ILE A 273 21.27 -0.98 13.85
N ILE A 274 21.66 -0.75 15.10
CA ILE A 274 20.86 -1.14 16.27
C ILE A 274 20.14 0.11 16.77
N TRP A 275 18.81 0.08 16.79
CA TRP A 275 17.98 1.16 17.28
C TRP A 275 16.66 0.61 17.82
N ALA A 276 16.22 1.13 18.97
CA ALA A 276 15.05 0.66 19.71
C ALA A 276 15.04 -0.87 19.91
N ASP A 277 16.19 -1.42 20.33
CA ASP A 277 16.44 -2.86 20.55
C ASP A 277 16.23 -3.76 19.31
N CYS A 278 16.11 -3.17 18.12
CA CYS A 278 15.99 -3.87 16.84
C CYS A 278 17.27 -3.74 16.01
N GLU A 279 17.58 -4.75 15.21
CA GLU A 279 18.59 -4.66 14.16
C GLU A 279 17.93 -4.29 12.82
N TRP A 280 18.45 -3.23 12.20
CA TRP A 280 18.02 -2.70 10.91
C TRP A 280 19.13 -2.94 9.90
N ILE A 281 18.89 -3.81 8.91
CA ILE A 281 19.92 -4.25 7.98
C ILE A 281 19.68 -3.64 6.61
N PHE A 282 20.63 -2.80 6.20
CA PHE A 282 20.63 -2.09 4.93
C PHE A 282 21.50 -2.79 3.91
N GLY A 283 21.01 -2.85 2.67
CA GLY A 283 21.73 -3.37 1.52
C GLY A 283 22.84 -2.43 1.03
N PRO A 284 23.60 -2.85 0.01
CA PRO A 284 24.68 -2.05 -0.58
C PRO A 284 24.20 -0.76 -1.26
N ASP A 285 22.95 -0.73 -1.71
CA ASP A 285 22.27 0.43 -2.29
C ASP A 285 21.79 1.44 -1.22
N GLY A 286 21.94 1.12 0.06
CA GLY A 286 21.54 1.97 1.19
C GLY A 286 20.06 1.92 1.53
N SER A 287 19.29 1.00 0.93
CA SER A 287 17.90 0.75 1.28
C SER A 287 17.77 -0.33 2.35
N LEU A 288 16.75 -0.23 3.19
CA LEU A 288 16.46 -1.20 4.24
C LEU A 288 15.97 -2.52 3.63
N GLN A 289 16.63 -3.63 3.97
CA GLN A 289 16.35 -4.95 3.39
C GLN A 289 15.72 -5.91 4.40
N GLU A 290 16.01 -5.70 5.69
CA GLU A 290 15.60 -6.60 6.74
C GLU A 290 15.49 -5.86 8.09
N ILE A 291 14.47 -6.24 8.87
CA ILE A 291 14.22 -5.76 10.22
C ILE A 291 14.15 -6.97 11.14
N ASN A 292 15.02 -7.00 12.14
CA ASN A 292 15.09 -8.05 13.14
C ASN A 292 14.75 -7.47 14.53
N PRO A 293 13.55 -7.73 15.07
CA PRO A 293 13.14 -7.25 16.40
C PRO A 293 13.76 -8.01 17.58
N GLY A 294 14.56 -9.07 17.32
CA GLY A 294 15.16 -9.88 18.37
C GLY A 294 14.15 -10.62 19.24
N ASP A 295 14.42 -10.70 20.53
CA ASP A 295 13.66 -11.53 21.50
C ASP A 295 12.27 -10.97 21.85
N THR A 296 11.96 -9.74 21.41
CA THR A 296 10.65 -9.10 21.56
C THR A 296 9.79 -9.21 20.31
N ALA A 297 10.19 -10.03 19.33
CA ALA A 297 9.48 -10.14 18.07
C ALA A 297 8.04 -10.62 18.28
N ARG A 298 7.12 -9.82 17.75
CA ARG A 298 5.70 -10.14 17.62
C ARG A 298 5.14 -9.56 16.34
N THR A 299 4.23 -10.28 15.70
CA THR A 299 3.51 -9.75 14.53
C THR A 299 2.24 -9.04 14.96
N ILE A 300 1.73 -8.18 14.08
CA ILE A 300 0.45 -7.51 14.29
C ILE A 300 -0.72 -8.51 14.32
N ASP A 301 -0.52 -9.69 13.72
CA ASP A 301 -1.44 -10.80 13.74
C ASP A 301 -1.44 -11.58 15.07
N GLY A 302 -0.59 -11.20 16.04
CA GLY A 302 -0.53 -11.81 17.37
C GLY A 302 0.45 -12.97 17.50
N LEU A 303 1.20 -13.32 16.46
CA LEU A 303 2.24 -14.34 16.52
C LEU A 303 3.43 -13.84 17.35
N THR A 304 3.96 -14.66 18.24
CA THR A 304 5.06 -14.35 19.17
C THR A 304 6.09 -15.48 19.22
N LEU A 305 7.27 -15.18 19.80
CA LEU A 305 8.25 -16.23 20.09
C LEU A 305 7.69 -17.20 21.15
N GLY A 306 7.81 -18.49 20.90
CA GLY A 306 7.20 -19.55 21.73
C GLY A 306 5.93 -20.16 21.13
N ASP A 307 5.28 -19.49 20.18
CA ASP A 307 4.17 -20.06 19.41
C ASP A 307 4.67 -21.16 18.47
N THR A 308 3.75 -21.93 17.90
CA THR A 308 4.08 -23.05 17.02
C THR A 308 4.09 -22.64 15.56
N VAL A 309 4.76 -23.43 14.72
CA VAL A 309 4.67 -23.30 13.26
C VAL A 309 3.23 -23.49 12.76
N ALA A 310 2.38 -24.24 13.46
CA ALA A 310 0.96 -24.37 13.14
C ALA A 310 0.24 -23.02 13.23
N ASP A 311 0.51 -22.25 14.28
CA ASP A 311 -0.10 -20.92 14.48
C ASP A 311 0.31 -19.97 13.34
N ALA A 312 1.57 -20.04 12.89
CA ALA A 312 2.02 -19.29 11.72
C ALA A 312 1.34 -19.73 10.42
N ILE A 313 1.10 -21.03 10.24
CA ILE A 313 0.39 -21.58 9.07
C ILE A 313 -1.07 -21.13 9.06
N ASP A 314 -1.73 -21.10 10.22
CA ASP A 314 -3.12 -20.66 10.32
C ASP A 314 -3.28 -19.18 9.94
N LEU A 315 -2.27 -18.34 10.24
CA LEU A 315 -2.27 -16.92 9.90
C LEU A 315 -1.83 -16.63 8.45
N TYR A 316 -0.76 -17.28 8.00
CA TYR A 316 -0.05 -16.92 6.76
C TYR A 316 -0.17 -17.95 5.64
N GLY A 317 -0.79 -19.10 5.90
CA GLY A 317 -0.80 -20.24 5.00
C GLY A 317 0.51 -21.03 5.02
N GLU A 318 0.68 -21.92 4.05
CA GLU A 318 1.90 -22.73 3.94
C GLU A 318 3.14 -21.86 3.69
N PRO A 319 4.30 -22.21 4.27
CA PRO A 319 5.53 -21.47 4.05
C PRO A 319 5.98 -21.59 2.58
N VAL A 320 6.47 -20.47 2.03
CA VAL A 320 7.04 -20.39 0.68
C VAL A 320 8.35 -21.17 0.59
N THR A 321 9.14 -21.15 1.66
CA THR A 321 10.31 -22.02 1.82
C THR A 321 10.35 -22.60 3.22
N ASP A 322 10.81 -23.85 3.32
CA ASP A 322 11.05 -24.55 4.57
C ASP A 322 12.37 -25.30 4.42
N THR A 323 13.42 -24.77 5.05
CA THR A 323 14.76 -25.32 4.97
C THR A 323 15.24 -25.73 6.36
N THR A 324 16.05 -26.78 6.42
CA THR A 324 16.72 -27.20 7.65
C THR A 324 18.18 -27.45 7.34
N ASP A 325 19.06 -26.77 8.05
CA ASP A 325 20.50 -26.92 7.91
C ASP A 325 21.21 -26.96 9.28
N GLY A 326 22.54 -26.85 9.29
CA GLY A 326 23.33 -26.88 10.53
C GLY A 326 23.09 -25.70 11.48
N SER A 327 22.35 -24.67 11.04
CA SER A 327 21.95 -23.51 11.85
C SER A 327 20.53 -23.61 12.41
N GLY A 328 19.76 -24.64 12.04
CA GLY A 328 18.38 -24.85 12.49
C GLY A 328 17.40 -24.95 11.32
N ARG A 329 16.10 -24.97 11.65
CA ARG A 329 15.03 -24.88 10.65
C ARG A 329 14.62 -23.42 10.45
N SER A 330 14.47 -23.02 9.20
CA SER A 330 14.09 -21.68 8.78
C SER A 330 12.94 -21.78 7.79
N LEU A 331 11.85 -21.09 8.07
CA LEU A 331 10.66 -21.02 7.24
C LEU A 331 10.47 -19.59 6.75
N VAL A 332 10.00 -19.39 5.52
CA VAL A 332 9.60 -18.07 5.01
C VAL A 332 8.12 -18.09 4.71
N PHE A 333 7.35 -17.24 5.39
CA PHE A 333 5.94 -16.99 5.12
C PHE A 333 5.78 -15.67 4.37
N ALA A 334 4.85 -15.58 3.42
CA ALA A 334 4.55 -14.31 2.77
C ALA A 334 3.89 -13.37 3.77
N ALA A 335 4.47 -12.18 3.98
CA ALA A 335 3.91 -11.19 4.90
C ALA A 335 2.75 -10.40 4.27
N GLN A 336 2.78 -10.28 2.94
CA GLN A 336 1.75 -9.66 2.12
C GLN A 336 1.54 -10.50 0.84
N PRO A 337 0.33 -10.51 0.26
CA PRO A 337 0.11 -11.11 -1.05
C PRO A 337 0.97 -10.44 -2.13
N ASP A 338 1.44 -11.24 -3.09
CA ASP A 338 2.10 -10.76 -4.31
C ASP A 338 3.31 -9.81 -4.08
N SER A 339 4.01 -9.93 -2.94
CA SER A 339 5.18 -9.11 -2.59
C SER A 339 6.43 -9.95 -2.31
N ASP A 340 7.61 -9.30 -2.33
CA ASP A 340 8.89 -9.92 -1.93
C ASP A 340 9.08 -9.99 -0.43
N ILE A 341 8.14 -9.42 0.33
CA ILE A 341 8.23 -9.29 1.76
C ILE A 341 7.72 -10.56 2.43
N GLY A 342 8.54 -11.13 3.30
CA GLY A 342 8.21 -12.31 4.07
C GLY A 342 8.65 -12.22 5.52
N TYR A 343 7.98 -13.00 6.36
CA TYR A 343 8.44 -13.33 7.69
C TYR A 343 9.34 -14.56 7.60
N ARG A 344 10.63 -14.37 7.83
CA ARG A 344 11.59 -15.46 8.02
C ARG A 344 11.59 -15.87 9.49
N ILE A 345 11.10 -17.07 9.73
CA ILE A 345 10.84 -17.64 11.04
C ILE A 345 11.86 -18.76 11.30
N GLY A 346 12.66 -18.62 12.34
CA GLY A 346 13.45 -19.72 12.87
C GLY A 346 12.60 -20.57 13.80
N ALA A 347 12.71 -21.89 13.70
CA ALA A 347 11.93 -22.81 14.53
C ALA A 347 12.76 -24.00 15.06
N ASP A 348 12.49 -24.38 16.30
CA ASP A 348 13.09 -25.53 16.97
C ASP A 348 12.09 -26.70 17.02
N GLY A 349 12.50 -27.86 16.50
CA GLY A 349 11.67 -29.06 16.44
C GLY A 349 11.32 -29.47 15.01
N VAL A 350 10.28 -30.30 14.87
CA VAL A 350 9.88 -30.89 13.58
C VAL A 350 8.38 -30.74 13.33
N GLY A 351 8.00 -30.61 12.06
CA GLY A 351 6.60 -30.48 11.66
C GLY A 351 5.97 -29.17 12.15
N SER A 352 4.64 -29.11 12.17
CA SER A 352 3.90 -27.91 12.57
C SER A 352 3.95 -27.64 14.08
N ALA A 353 4.33 -28.61 14.90
CA ALA A 353 4.51 -28.44 16.35
C ALA A 353 5.87 -27.84 16.75
N ALA A 354 6.74 -27.51 15.79
CA ALA A 354 8.00 -26.83 16.06
C ALA A 354 7.74 -25.44 16.66
N ILE A 355 8.57 -25.04 17.62
CA ILE A 355 8.42 -23.79 18.37
C ILE A 355 9.18 -22.67 17.67
N ILE A 356 8.55 -21.52 17.51
CA ILE A 356 9.13 -20.32 16.91
C ILE A 356 10.14 -19.71 17.87
N THR A 357 11.38 -19.54 17.40
CA THR A 357 12.51 -19.03 18.20
C THR A 357 13.06 -17.71 17.69
N SER A 358 12.78 -17.33 16.45
CA SER A 358 13.10 -16.01 15.91
C SER A 358 12.12 -15.63 14.81
N MET A 359 11.88 -14.34 14.64
CA MET A 359 11.08 -13.80 13.54
C MET A 359 11.75 -12.55 13.01
N VAL A 360 11.91 -12.49 11.69
CA VAL A 360 12.55 -11.40 10.97
C VAL A 360 11.69 -11.06 9.78
N VAL A 361 11.46 -9.78 9.51
CA VAL A 361 10.83 -9.36 8.25
C VAL A 361 11.91 -9.01 7.24
N CYS A 362 11.80 -9.54 6.03
CA CYS A 362 12.80 -9.39 4.98
C CYS A 362 12.20 -9.42 3.58
N ARG A 363 12.96 -8.92 2.60
CA ARG A 363 12.70 -9.17 1.17
C ARG A 363 13.22 -10.55 0.76
N CYS A 364 12.58 -11.60 1.26
CA CYS A 364 13.08 -12.97 1.25
C CYS A 364 12.11 -13.98 0.63
N VAL A 365 10.96 -13.54 0.14
CA VAL A 365 10.04 -14.39 -0.64
C VAL A 365 10.62 -14.56 -2.05
N PRO A 366 11.01 -15.78 -2.46
CA PRO A 366 11.57 -16.02 -3.79
C PRO A 366 10.49 -15.90 -4.86
N GLY A 367 10.80 -15.26 -5.99
CA GLY A 367 9.87 -15.10 -7.10
C GLY A 367 9.05 -13.80 -7.07
N SER A 368 9.23 -12.98 -6.05
CA SER A 368 8.67 -11.62 -5.97
C SER A 368 9.74 -10.53 -5.88
N GLY A 369 11.02 -10.91 -5.73
CA GLY A 369 12.16 -10.00 -5.81
C GLY A 369 12.23 -9.31 -7.18
N GLY A 370 11.77 -8.06 -7.23
CA GLY A 370 12.18 -7.07 -8.22
C GLY A 370 11.91 -7.42 -9.68
N THR A 371 10.69 -7.83 -10.03
CA THR A 371 10.17 -7.60 -11.38
C THR A 371 8.75 -7.06 -11.31
N GLY A 372 8.64 -5.73 -11.28
CA GLY A 372 7.61 -5.03 -12.04
C GLY A 372 6.27 -4.71 -11.39
N SER A 373 6.17 -4.30 -10.12
CA SER A 373 5.06 -3.35 -9.85
C SER A 373 5.36 -2.08 -10.62
N THR A 374 4.63 -1.82 -11.70
CA THR A 374 4.79 -0.60 -12.48
C THR A 374 4.14 0.53 -11.68
N ALA A 375 4.95 1.34 -11.01
CA ALA A 375 4.46 2.50 -10.29
C ALA A 375 3.79 3.48 -11.28
N SER A 376 2.55 3.86 -11.03
CA SER A 376 1.89 4.90 -11.83
C SER A 376 2.13 6.25 -11.18
N ALA A 377 2.91 7.10 -11.83
CA ALA A 377 3.16 8.46 -11.40
C ALA A 377 2.23 9.42 -12.14
N ILE A 378 1.40 10.18 -11.41
CA ILE A 378 0.63 11.28 -11.99
C ILE A 378 1.45 12.57 -11.80
N GLU A 379 2.12 12.98 -12.87
CA GLU A 379 2.78 14.27 -12.93
C GLU A 379 1.72 15.37 -13.11
N ARG A 380 1.82 16.45 -12.34
CA ARG A 380 0.82 17.52 -12.27
C ARG A 380 1.40 18.85 -12.74
N PRO A 381 1.66 19.03 -14.04
CA PRO A 381 2.38 20.19 -14.56
C PRO A 381 1.54 21.48 -14.61
N PHE A 382 0.22 21.36 -14.63
CA PHE A 382 -0.70 22.48 -14.86
C PHE A 382 -1.41 22.89 -13.58
N THR A 383 -1.66 24.18 -13.37
CA THR A 383 -2.64 24.61 -12.36
C THR A 383 -4.02 24.78 -13.02
N ARG A 384 -5.11 24.55 -12.29
CA ARG A 384 -6.48 24.83 -12.79
C ARG A 384 -6.70 26.30 -13.13
N SER A 385 -5.90 27.19 -12.54
CA SER A 385 -5.84 28.62 -12.87
C SER A 385 -5.07 28.94 -14.17
N GLY A 386 -4.63 27.93 -14.93
CA GLY A 386 -3.98 28.11 -16.22
C GLY A 386 -2.51 28.54 -16.15
N GLY A 387 -1.81 28.12 -15.11
CA GLY A 387 -0.39 28.37 -14.85
C GLY A 387 0.44 27.08 -14.81
N THR A 388 1.73 27.24 -14.49
CA THR A 388 2.66 26.13 -14.25
C THR A 388 2.65 25.74 -12.78
N ALA A 389 2.57 24.45 -12.48
CA ALA A 389 2.64 23.94 -11.12
C ALA A 389 4.05 24.07 -10.50
N PRO A 390 4.20 24.01 -9.17
CA PRO A 390 5.51 23.99 -8.51
C PRO A 390 6.43 22.90 -9.09
N GLY A 391 7.70 23.23 -9.31
CA GLY A 391 8.68 22.31 -9.88
C GLY A 391 8.66 22.17 -11.40
N TRP A 392 7.69 22.80 -12.09
CA TRP A 392 7.63 22.84 -13.55
C TRP A 392 8.07 24.20 -14.10
N LEU A 393 8.92 24.18 -15.11
CA LEU A 393 9.45 25.39 -15.75
C LEU A 393 8.63 25.76 -16.98
N LYS A 394 8.36 27.06 -17.16
CA LYS A 394 7.74 27.59 -18.37
C LYS A 394 8.80 28.01 -19.39
N ASP A 395 8.88 27.31 -20.51
CA ASP A 395 9.67 27.72 -21.67
C ASP A 395 8.85 28.69 -22.54
N THR A 396 9.25 29.95 -22.53
CA THR A 396 8.69 31.02 -23.38
C THR A 396 9.58 31.36 -24.57
N THR A 397 10.66 30.61 -24.81
CA THR A 397 11.61 30.86 -25.90
C THR A 397 11.17 30.17 -27.19
N ARG A 398 10.39 29.09 -27.08
CA ARG A 398 9.74 28.41 -28.21
C ARG A 398 8.43 29.07 -28.57
N ASN A 399 8.54 30.18 -29.29
CA ASN A 399 7.41 30.81 -29.98
C ASN A 399 7.16 30.03 -31.28
N SER A 400 6.72 28.78 -31.20
CA SER A 400 6.39 28.02 -32.41
C SER A 400 5.11 28.59 -33.02
N TYR A 401 5.27 29.68 -33.78
CA TYR A 401 4.29 30.22 -34.71
C TYR A 401 4.16 29.24 -35.88
N GLY A 402 3.28 28.26 -35.73
CA GLY A 402 2.99 27.27 -36.77
C GLY A 402 1.67 26.59 -36.44
N TYR A 403 0.88 26.32 -37.47
CA TYR A 403 -0.46 25.72 -37.43
C TYR A 403 -0.63 24.70 -36.28
N PHE A 404 -1.18 25.09 -35.13
CA PHE A 404 -1.28 24.23 -33.96
C PHE A 404 -2.74 23.90 -33.71
N GLY A 405 -3.11 22.64 -33.90
CA GLY A 405 -4.46 22.12 -33.67
C GLY A 405 -4.49 21.34 -32.36
N CYS A 406 -5.53 21.56 -31.56
CA CYS A 406 -5.80 20.80 -30.36
C CYS A 406 -7.03 19.92 -30.57
N ASP A 407 -6.99 18.70 -30.07
CA ASP A 407 -8.08 17.73 -30.09
C ASP A 407 -8.39 17.26 -28.66
N ALA A 408 -9.67 17.10 -28.38
CA ALA A 408 -10.18 16.56 -27.12
C ALA A 408 -10.48 15.04 -27.21
N ALA A 409 -10.37 14.43 -28.39
CA ALA A 409 -10.58 12.99 -28.55
C ALA A 409 -9.31 12.20 -28.15
N SER A 410 -9.48 11.33 -27.14
CA SER A 410 -8.51 10.33 -26.68
C SER A 410 -7.11 10.92 -26.50
N VAL A 411 -6.90 11.60 -25.37
CA VAL A 411 -5.61 12.16 -24.96
C VAL A 411 -4.89 11.11 -24.11
N PRO A 412 -3.85 10.43 -24.65
CA PRO A 412 -3.17 9.38 -23.92
C PRO A 412 -2.48 9.92 -22.67
N GLY A 413 -2.54 9.14 -21.60
CA GLY A 413 -1.83 9.42 -20.37
C GLY A 413 -2.37 10.62 -19.60
N VAL A 414 -3.61 11.05 -19.85
CA VAL A 414 -4.24 12.16 -19.14
C VAL A 414 -5.32 11.63 -18.20
N VAL A 415 -5.39 12.20 -16.98
CA VAL A 415 -6.33 11.77 -15.92
C VAL A 415 -7.37 12.82 -15.55
N ASP A 416 -7.24 14.06 -16.04
CA ASP A 416 -8.16 15.16 -15.76
C ASP A 416 -8.79 15.74 -17.04
N ASP A 417 -10.07 16.12 -16.95
CA ASP A 417 -10.79 16.85 -17.99
C ASP A 417 -10.15 18.20 -18.29
N GLY A 418 -10.30 18.67 -19.54
CA GLY A 418 -9.82 19.99 -19.94
C GLY A 418 -8.32 20.05 -20.32
N ILE A 419 -7.67 18.89 -20.40
CA ILE A 419 -6.36 18.72 -21.03
C ILE A 419 -6.55 18.20 -22.45
N TYR A 420 -5.92 18.86 -23.42
CA TYR A 420 -6.08 18.59 -24.85
C TYR A 420 -4.80 18.00 -25.44
N TRP A 421 -4.91 17.12 -26.43
CA TRP A 421 -3.73 16.77 -27.23
C TRP A 421 -3.52 17.84 -28.29
N CYS A 422 -2.39 18.54 -28.27
CA CYS A 422 -2.08 19.52 -29.31
C CYS A 422 -0.84 19.13 -30.11
N SER A 423 -0.84 19.48 -31.39
CA SER A 423 0.26 19.16 -32.31
C SER A 423 0.31 20.11 -33.51
N GLY A 424 1.52 20.36 -34.01
CA GLY A 424 1.77 21.05 -35.28
C GLY A 424 1.71 20.13 -36.52
N PRO A 425 1.72 20.67 -37.75
CA PRO A 425 1.58 19.92 -39.01
C PRO A 425 2.75 18.99 -39.30
N SER A 426 3.94 19.27 -38.77
CA SER A 426 5.14 18.42 -38.83
C SER A 426 5.19 17.38 -37.70
N GLY A 427 4.20 17.36 -36.81
CA GLY A 427 4.25 16.58 -35.57
C GLY A 427 5.14 17.20 -34.49
N ASP A 428 5.57 18.45 -34.66
CA ASP A 428 6.29 19.20 -33.62
C ASP A 428 5.31 19.67 -32.52
N GLY A 429 5.76 19.62 -31.26
CA GLY A 429 4.96 20.04 -30.10
C GLY A 429 3.86 19.07 -29.68
N GLN A 430 3.94 17.79 -30.08
CA GLN A 430 3.02 16.75 -29.67
C GLN A 430 3.01 16.55 -28.15
N GLY A 431 1.86 16.78 -27.52
CA GLY A 431 1.63 16.36 -26.15
C GLY A 431 0.36 16.94 -25.51
N PRO A 432 0.07 16.56 -24.26
CA PRO A 432 -1.03 17.12 -23.49
C PRO A 432 -0.81 18.59 -23.18
N CYS A 433 -1.86 19.38 -23.30
CA CYS A 433 -1.83 20.82 -23.09
C CYS A 433 -3.05 21.32 -22.33
N ALA A 434 -2.84 22.25 -21.41
CA ALA A 434 -3.90 22.92 -20.66
C ALA A 434 -4.07 24.39 -21.11
N PRO A 435 -5.30 24.93 -21.12
CA PRO A 435 -5.55 26.33 -21.42
C PRO A 435 -4.97 27.24 -20.35
N THR A 436 -4.48 28.41 -20.76
CA THR A 436 -4.10 29.48 -19.84
C THR A 436 -5.29 30.41 -19.61
N VAL A 437 -5.58 30.76 -18.36
CA VAL A 437 -6.74 31.60 -18.04
C VAL A 437 -6.50 33.02 -18.52
N GLY A 438 -7.51 33.61 -19.17
CA GLY A 438 -7.47 35.01 -19.64
C GLY A 438 -6.60 35.25 -20.88
N SER A 439 -6.15 34.20 -21.57
CA SER A 439 -5.37 34.33 -22.79
C SER A 439 -5.73 33.24 -23.80
N ASN A 440 -5.31 33.40 -25.06
CA ASN A 440 -5.52 32.40 -26.11
C ASN A 440 -4.41 31.34 -26.16
N TYR A 441 -3.51 31.28 -25.18
CA TYR A 441 -2.40 30.31 -25.17
C TYR A 441 -2.74 29.03 -24.41
N VAL A 442 -2.01 27.96 -24.74
CA VAL A 442 -1.97 26.70 -23.98
C VAL A 442 -0.55 26.43 -23.48
N LEU A 443 -0.43 25.74 -22.36
CA LEU A 443 0.82 25.18 -21.87
C LEU A 443 0.88 23.71 -22.22
N CYS A 444 1.94 23.25 -22.88
CA CYS A 444 2.07 21.89 -23.40
C CYS A 444 3.23 21.14 -22.77
N VAL A 445 2.99 19.89 -22.36
CA VAL A 445 4.05 18.93 -22.00
C VAL A 445 4.63 18.36 -23.27
N THR A 446 5.87 18.71 -23.60
CA THR A 446 6.57 18.13 -24.78
C THR A 446 7.40 16.91 -24.40
N ASP A 447 7.82 16.82 -23.15
CA ASP A 447 8.56 15.68 -22.61
C ASP A 447 8.28 15.55 -21.12
N PRO A 448 7.61 14.47 -20.66
CA PRO A 448 7.20 14.32 -19.28
C PRO A 448 8.39 14.24 -18.31
N PHE A 449 9.58 13.85 -18.79
CA PHE A 449 10.76 13.67 -17.94
C PHE A 449 11.58 14.95 -17.73
N THR A 450 11.32 16.00 -18.51
CA THR A 450 12.12 17.25 -18.47
C THR A 450 11.51 18.35 -17.59
N LYS A 451 10.33 18.11 -17.01
CA LYS A 451 9.58 19.07 -16.17
C LYS A 451 9.47 20.47 -16.77
N THR A 452 9.32 20.56 -18.09
CA THR A 452 9.25 21.82 -18.84
C THR A 452 7.98 21.89 -19.68
N LEU A 453 7.27 23.01 -19.54
CA LEU A 453 6.06 23.35 -20.29
C LEU A 453 6.35 24.38 -21.37
N THR A 454 5.96 24.08 -22.61
CA THR A 454 6.05 25.02 -23.73
C THR A 454 4.76 25.80 -23.87
N LEU A 455 4.85 27.13 -23.93
CA LEU A 455 3.69 27.98 -24.22
C LEU A 455 3.42 28.01 -25.73
N VAL A 456 2.21 27.66 -26.15
CA VAL A 456 1.83 27.60 -27.58
C VAL A 456 0.55 28.38 -27.83
N ALA A 457 0.49 29.07 -28.97
CA ALA A 457 -0.73 29.71 -29.48
C ALA A 457 -1.44 28.75 -30.46
N PRO A 458 -2.60 28.17 -30.12
CA PRO A 458 -3.39 27.38 -31.04
C PRO A 458 -3.92 28.25 -32.18
N THR A 459 -3.97 27.69 -33.40
CA THR A 459 -4.46 28.40 -34.58
C THR A 459 -5.98 28.29 -34.78
N ARG A 460 -6.65 27.53 -33.92
CA ARG A 460 -8.11 27.37 -33.88
C ARG A 460 -8.58 27.45 -32.41
N PRO A 461 -9.84 27.84 -32.16
CA PRO A 461 -10.41 27.74 -30.82
C PRO A 461 -10.27 26.31 -30.28
N LEU A 462 -10.05 26.19 -28.97
CA LEU A 462 -10.02 24.88 -28.32
C LEU A 462 -11.39 24.20 -28.48
N PRO A 463 -11.42 22.89 -28.77
CA PRO A 463 -12.67 22.14 -28.75
C PRO A 463 -13.26 22.14 -27.33
N GLY A 464 -14.56 21.83 -27.22
CA GLY A 464 -15.15 21.60 -25.89
C GLY A 464 -14.43 20.45 -25.18
N ALA A 465 -14.15 20.62 -23.89
CA ALA A 465 -13.56 19.57 -23.07
C ALA A 465 -14.46 18.33 -23.11
N LYS A 466 -13.85 17.16 -23.22
CA LYS A 466 -14.53 15.86 -23.11
C LYS A 466 -14.12 15.20 -21.80
N PRO A 467 -15.03 14.41 -21.19
CA PRO A 467 -14.68 13.53 -20.09
C PRO A 467 -13.53 12.61 -20.47
N VAL A 468 -12.52 12.53 -19.62
CA VAL A 468 -11.44 11.55 -19.72
C VAL A 468 -12.03 10.15 -19.49
N ALA A 469 -11.53 9.17 -20.22
CA ALA A 469 -11.92 7.77 -19.99
C ALA A 469 -11.45 7.34 -18.59
N ALA A 470 -12.27 6.58 -17.87
CA ALA A 470 -11.99 6.14 -16.49
C ALA A 470 -10.64 5.42 -16.31
N SER A 471 -10.02 4.93 -17.40
CA SER A 471 -8.66 4.41 -17.39
C SER A 471 -7.93 4.77 -18.69
N PRO A 472 -7.01 5.75 -18.71
CA PRO A 472 -6.22 6.05 -19.90
C PRO A 472 -5.33 4.85 -20.27
N GLU A 473 -5.69 4.16 -21.36
CA GLU A 473 -5.08 2.91 -21.82
C GLU A 473 -3.58 3.00 -22.13
N LEU A 474 -3.03 4.19 -22.37
CA LEU A 474 -1.61 4.38 -22.72
C LEU A 474 -1.02 5.53 -21.89
N PRO A 475 -0.01 5.28 -21.03
CA PRO A 475 0.74 6.32 -20.32
C PRO A 475 1.46 7.26 -21.29
N LEU A 476 1.72 8.49 -20.84
CA LEU A 476 2.49 9.47 -21.61
C LEU A 476 4.00 9.18 -21.60
N GLY A 477 4.49 8.56 -20.52
CA GLY A 477 5.88 8.15 -20.37
C GLY A 477 6.01 6.77 -19.75
N LEU A 478 7.09 6.06 -20.05
CA LEU A 478 7.49 4.81 -19.41
C LEU A 478 8.94 4.93 -18.95
N VAL A 479 9.25 4.48 -17.75
CA VAL A 479 10.62 4.19 -17.31
C VAL A 479 10.79 2.68 -17.30
N LEU A 480 11.83 2.21 -17.98
CA LEU A 480 12.15 0.80 -18.08
C LEU A 480 13.09 0.37 -16.95
N ALA A 481 13.15 -0.93 -16.68
CA ALA A 481 14.00 -1.50 -15.62
C ALA A 481 15.50 -1.23 -15.78
N ASP A 482 15.96 -0.88 -16.98
CA ASP A 482 17.34 -0.45 -17.25
C ASP A 482 17.55 1.08 -17.19
N GLY A 483 16.55 1.82 -16.72
CA GLY A 483 16.55 3.28 -16.62
C GLY A 483 16.20 4.01 -17.92
N THR A 484 15.91 3.30 -19.01
CA THR A 484 15.52 3.92 -20.27
C THR A 484 14.18 4.64 -20.13
N GLN A 485 14.10 5.87 -20.63
CA GLN A 485 12.88 6.67 -20.63
C GLN A 485 12.24 6.68 -22.02
N CYS A 486 10.99 6.25 -22.10
CA CYS A 486 10.23 6.16 -23.34
C CYS A 486 9.03 7.12 -23.32
N ARG A 487 8.96 8.03 -24.28
CA ARG A 487 7.87 9.00 -24.41
C ARG A 487 6.88 8.57 -25.48
N TYR A 488 5.59 8.68 -25.17
CA TYR A 488 4.52 8.42 -26.13
C TYR A 488 4.55 9.39 -27.33
N ILE A 489 4.27 8.86 -28.52
CA ILE A 489 4.26 9.62 -29.78
C ILE A 489 2.99 9.30 -30.59
N LYS A 490 2.04 10.26 -30.63
CA LYS A 490 0.75 10.09 -31.33
C LYS A 490 0.98 10.03 -32.85
N ASN A 491 0.34 9.07 -33.53
CA ASN A 491 0.29 8.95 -34.99
C ASN A 491 1.62 8.70 -35.76
N ARG A 492 2.68 8.15 -35.16
CA ARG A 492 3.76 7.48 -35.93
C ARG A 492 3.47 5.99 -36.17
N GLY A 493 2.25 5.69 -36.63
CA GLY A 493 1.80 4.33 -36.98
C GLY A 493 2.51 3.70 -38.18
N VAL A 494 3.57 4.32 -38.70
CA VAL A 494 4.47 3.76 -39.70
C VAL A 494 5.89 4.04 -39.22
N ALA A 495 6.67 2.98 -39.00
CA ALA A 495 8.07 3.06 -38.58
C ALA A 495 8.85 4.09 -39.43
N PRO A 496 9.54 5.08 -38.82
CA PRO A 496 10.43 5.95 -39.56
C PRO A 496 11.51 5.08 -40.22
N GLY A 497 11.54 5.04 -41.56
CA GLY A 497 12.58 4.32 -42.32
C GLY A 497 12.27 2.89 -42.79
N GLY A 498 11.03 2.39 -42.64
CA GLY A 498 10.62 1.10 -43.23
C GLY A 498 10.74 -0.14 -42.32
N GLY A 499 10.85 0.06 -41.01
CA GLY A 499 10.95 -1.03 -40.03
C GLY A 499 9.65 -1.87 -39.89
N ARG A 500 9.84 -3.19 -39.79
CA ARG A 500 8.88 -4.26 -39.44
C ARG A 500 7.45 -4.10 -39.99
N ALA A 501 7.18 -4.72 -41.15
CA ALA A 501 5.84 -4.80 -41.73
C ALA A 501 4.82 -5.37 -40.73
N GLY A 502 3.71 -4.66 -40.50
CA GLY A 502 2.65 -5.06 -39.56
C GLY A 502 2.93 -4.73 -38.10
N TRP A 503 3.85 -3.81 -37.80
CA TRP A 503 4.14 -3.32 -36.45
C TRP A 503 3.99 -1.79 -36.35
N SER A 504 3.70 -1.31 -35.15
CA SER A 504 3.61 0.11 -34.78
C SER A 504 4.63 0.46 -33.70
N ALA A 505 5.00 1.74 -33.60
CA ALA A 505 5.98 2.23 -32.63
C ALA A 505 5.40 3.40 -31.80
N PRO A 506 4.59 3.13 -30.77
CA PRO A 506 3.89 4.18 -30.02
C PRO A 506 4.76 4.94 -29.02
N TYR A 507 5.94 4.45 -28.66
CA TYR A 507 6.89 5.16 -27.79
C TYR A 507 8.26 5.30 -28.43
N ASN A 508 8.88 6.46 -28.22
CA ASN A 508 10.29 6.72 -28.53
C ASN A 508 11.11 6.75 -27.24
N CYS A 509 12.14 5.92 -27.18
CA CYS A 509 12.99 5.64 -26.01
C CYS A 509 14.40 6.24 -26.10
N GLY A 510 14.69 7.05 -27.11
CA GLY A 510 16.04 7.60 -27.32
C GLY A 510 16.06 8.96 -28.01
N ALA A 511 17.26 9.52 -28.17
CA ALA A 511 17.42 10.72 -28.98
C ALA A 511 17.05 10.41 -30.45
N PRO A 512 16.72 11.40 -31.29
CA PRO A 512 16.31 11.18 -32.67
C PRO A 512 17.30 10.34 -33.53
N ARG A 513 18.55 10.20 -33.08
CA ARG A 513 19.61 9.41 -33.74
C ARG A 513 19.68 7.95 -33.27
N ASP A 514 19.19 7.64 -32.07
CA ASP A 514 19.32 6.32 -31.46
C ASP A 514 18.25 5.34 -31.96
N GLN A 515 17.19 5.89 -32.58
CA GLN A 515 16.09 5.14 -33.21
C GLN A 515 15.55 3.99 -32.33
N LEU A 516 15.49 4.18 -31.01
CA LEU A 516 15.01 3.18 -30.07
C LEU A 516 13.53 3.38 -29.80
N PHE A 517 12.71 2.34 -29.99
CA PHE A 517 11.26 2.42 -29.85
C PHE A 517 10.69 1.25 -29.06
N VAL A 518 9.52 1.46 -28.44
CA VAL A 518 8.62 0.37 -28.05
C VAL A 518 7.83 -0.06 -29.28
N TRP A 519 7.79 -1.35 -29.56
CA TRP A 519 7.16 -1.95 -30.73
C TRP A 519 5.95 -2.78 -30.34
N ALA A 520 4.86 -2.65 -31.11
CA ALA A 520 3.66 -3.46 -30.95
C ALA A 520 3.21 -4.03 -32.30
N GLY A 521 2.77 -5.29 -32.33
CA GLY A 521 2.12 -5.85 -33.50
C GLY A 521 0.86 -5.06 -33.88
N GLN A 522 0.42 -5.13 -35.13
CA GLN A 522 -0.77 -4.41 -35.59
C GLN A 522 -2.00 -4.81 -34.77
N GLY A 523 -2.61 -3.83 -34.08
CA GLY A 523 -3.77 -4.05 -33.22
C GLY A 523 -3.46 -4.68 -31.85
N ALA A 524 -2.18 -4.93 -31.54
CA ALA A 524 -1.75 -5.38 -30.22
C ALA A 524 -1.52 -4.20 -29.27
N ASP A 525 -1.71 -4.43 -27.97
CA ASP A 525 -1.32 -3.49 -26.93
C ASP A 525 0.22 -3.38 -26.91
N PRO A 526 0.80 -2.17 -27.00
CA PRO A 526 2.24 -1.98 -26.86
C PRO A 526 2.80 -2.31 -25.47
N ILE A 527 1.94 -2.38 -24.46
CA ILE A 527 2.30 -2.68 -23.08
C ILE A 527 1.57 -3.97 -22.71
N GLU A 528 2.33 -5.04 -22.56
CA GLU A 528 1.77 -6.28 -22.06
C GLU A 528 1.65 -6.16 -20.53
N ARG A 529 0.40 -6.07 -20.05
CA ARG A 529 0.09 -5.97 -18.62
C ARG A 529 -0.22 -7.35 -18.08
N THR A 530 0.67 -7.84 -17.22
CA THR A 530 0.55 -9.15 -16.59
C THR A 530 0.40 -8.98 -15.08
N GLY A 531 -0.03 -10.03 -14.38
CA GLY A 531 -0.01 -10.04 -12.90
C GLY A 531 1.40 -9.87 -12.31
N SER A 532 2.45 -10.10 -13.11
CA SER A 532 3.85 -9.84 -12.77
C SER A 532 4.37 -8.46 -13.20
N GLY A 533 3.48 -7.54 -13.61
CA GLY A 533 3.87 -6.21 -14.06
C GLY A 533 3.71 -5.93 -15.53
N TRP A 534 4.15 -4.74 -15.95
CA TRP A 534 4.09 -4.31 -17.34
C TRP A 534 5.41 -4.58 -18.04
N VAL A 535 5.33 -5.10 -19.25
CA VAL A 535 6.50 -5.37 -20.10
C VAL A 535 6.28 -4.81 -21.50
N VAL A 536 7.37 -4.37 -22.13
CA VAL A 536 7.38 -3.78 -23.46
C VAL A 536 8.44 -4.42 -24.34
N GLN A 537 8.21 -4.43 -25.66
CA GLN A 537 9.18 -4.90 -26.65
C GLN A 537 9.98 -3.72 -27.19
N VAL A 538 11.26 -3.63 -26.86
CA VAL A 538 12.11 -2.46 -27.14
C VAL A 538 13.22 -2.82 -28.12
N GLY A 539 13.44 -1.97 -29.13
CA GLY A 539 14.51 -2.18 -30.10
C GLY A 539 14.59 -1.10 -31.18
N GLY A 540 15.61 -1.19 -32.03
CA GLY A 540 15.73 -0.36 -33.24
C GLY A 540 14.87 -0.87 -34.41
N PRO A 541 14.71 -0.10 -35.51
CA PRO A 541 13.83 -0.45 -36.63
C PRO A 541 14.20 -1.76 -37.35
N ASP A 542 15.51 -2.04 -37.44
CA ASP A 542 16.07 -3.23 -38.09
C ASP A 542 16.67 -4.24 -37.10
N ALA A 543 16.55 -3.98 -35.79
CA ALA A 543 17.11 -4.82 -34.75
C ALA A 543 16.09 -5.83 -34.22
N ASN A 544 16.56 -6.90 -33.56
CA ASN A 544 15.70 -7.73 -32.73
C ASN A 544 15.17 -6.90 -31.56
N VAL A 545 13.87 -7.05 -31.28
CA VAL A 545 13.27 -6.45 -30.07
C VAL A 545 13.58 -7.33 -28.87
N ARG A 546 13.81 -6.70 -27.73
CA ARG A 546 13.95 -7.38 -26.44
C ARG A 546 12.77 -7.01 -25.55
N GLN A 547 12.33 -7.95 -24.74
CA GLN A 547 11.35 -7.69 -23.69
C GLN A 547 12.04 -7.00 -22.51
N VAL A 548 11.44 -5.91 -22.02
CA VAL A 548 11.95 -5.14 -20.89
C VAL A 548 10.79 -4.78 -19.98
N SER A 549 10.96 -4.94 -18.67
CA SER A 549 9.96 -4.55 -17.69
C SER A 549 9.86 -3.02 -17.57
N VAL A 550 8.66 -2.54 -17.32
CA VAL A 550 8.36 -1.14 -17.00
C VAL A 550 8.32 -0.98 -15.49
N THR A 551 9.15 -0.09 -14.96
CA THR A 551 9.20 0.23 -13.53
C THR A 551 8.30 1.41 -13.17
N GLU A 552 8.07 2.33 -14.11
CA GLU A 552 7.22 3.50 -13.88
C GLU A 552 6.41 3.85 -15.14
N ALA A 553 5.15 4.22 -14.95
CA ALA A 553 4.26 4.74 -15.97
C ALA A 553 3.82 6.15 -15.61
N VAL A 554 4.08 7.11 -16.50
CA VAL A 554 3.82 8.54 -16.25
C VAL A 554 2.52 8.98 -16.90
N TYR A 555 1.64 9.55 -16.09
CA TYR A 555 0.38 10.19 -16.45
C TYR A 555 0.44 11.69 -16.15
N ILE A 556 -0.47 12.47 -16.72
CA ILE A 556 -0.54 13.93 -16.60
C ILE A 556 -1.91 14.36 -16.10
N GLY A 557 -1.93 15.21 -15.07
CA GLY A 557 -3.13 15.85 -14.53
C GLY A 557 -2.93 17.32 -14.18
N PHE A 558 -3.97 17.94 -13.62
CA PHE A 558 -3.86 19.24 -12.97
C PHE A 558 -3.33 19.08 -11.54
N ALA A 559 -2.57 20.07 -11.07
CA ALA A 559 -2.29 20.25 -9.66
C ALA A 559 -3.60 20.49 -8.90
N PRO A 560 -3.72 19.98 -7.66
CA PRO A 560 -4.89 20.20 -6.80
C PRO A 560 -5.20 21.69 -6.61
#